data_AF-A0A355V0Z8-F1
#
_entry.id   AF-A0A355V0Z8-F1
#
_cell.length_a   1.000
_cell.length_b   1.000
_cell.length_c   1.000
_cell.angle_alpha   90.00
_cell.angle_beta   90.00
_cell.angle_gamma   90.00
#
_symmetry.space_group_name_H-M   'P 1'
#
loop_
_entity.id
_entity.type
_entity.pdbx_description
1 polymer ?
#
loop_
_entity_poly.entity_id
_entity_poly.type
_entity_poly.pdbx_seq_one_letter_code
_entity_poly.pdbx_strand_id
1 'polypeptide(L)'
;MLSNKMFLLILMGGLILFIVIFAIMIIVLAVALRKRPPVIRVVMAPPAEDESEEQAEEQPDSIEHSPTPMLPAPEEEDDGDDEAEETISEGQETVRYNRSFKAKICQLKDETKAWYSAIKNELLSYDRIKTRISWKREGFRIGRMTAARLIVRGKTVCLLTAVEPAGYKGTKFTVEDVSEFSGMADTPTLYRIKSEKRVKYAIEMIAGMMNAMNVEKNPDYQPQDFTEPYMTDEQLIEKELIKRTVTVAAPAGEPDVTQN
;
A
#
# COMPACT_ATOMS: atom_id res chain seq x y z
N MET A 1 -28.61 63.04 -1.14
CA MET A 1 -27.78 62.73 -2.33
C MET A 1 -26.39 62.39 -1.84
N LEU A 2 -25.96 61.13 -1.95
CA LEU A 2 -24.60 60.73 -1.61
C LEU A 2 -23.64 61.47 -2.55
N SER A 3 -22.63 62.15 -2.03
CA SER A 3 -21.61 62.81 -2.88
C SER A 3 -20.98 61.77 -3.81
N ASN A 4 -20.78 62.12 -5.08
CA ASN A 4 -20.12 61.23 -6.06
C ASN A 4 -18.77 60.69 -5.55
N LYS A 5 -18.07 61.46 -4.70
CA LYS A 5 -16.83 61.03 -4.04
C LYS A 5 -17.07 59.92 -3.00
N MET A 6 -18.18 59.98 -2.27
CA MET A 6 -18.57 58.97 -1.30
C MET A 6 -19.03 57.67 -1.99
N PHE A 7 -19.72 57.79 -3.13
CA PHE A 7 -20.06 56.64 -3.97
C PHE A 7 -18.81 55.96 -4.57
N LEU A 8 -17.84 56.74 -5.04
CA LEU A 8 -16.57 56.21 -5.58
C LEU A 8 -15.76 55.46 -4.52
N LEU A 9 -15.69 55.97 -3.29
CA LEU A 9 -15.00 55.31 -2.18
C LEU A 9 -15.65 53.98 -1.79
N ILE A 10 -16.98 53.91 -1.77
CA ILE A 10 -17.71 52.66 -1.49
C ILE A 10 -17.47 51.64 -2.61
N LEU A 11 -17.49 52.08 -3.87
CA LEU A 11 -17.24 51.21 -5.03
C LEU A 11 -15.79 50.67 -5.03
N MET A 12 -14.81 51.52 -4.72
CA MET A 12 -13.41 51.10 -4.61
C MET A 12 -13.19 50.14 -3.44
N GLY A 13 -13.81 50.39 -2.28
CA GLY A 13 -13.76 49.47 -1.14
C GLY A 13 -14.36 48.10 -1.46
N GLY A 14 -15.50 48.08 -2.15
CA GLY A 14 -16.13 46.84 -2.63
C GLY A 14 -15.28 46.08 -3.65
N LEU A 15 -14.64 46.79 -4.58
CA LEU A 15 -13.72 46.19 -5.56
C LEU A 15 -12.49 45.57 -4.88
N ILE A 16 -11.88 46.26 -3.91
CA ILE A 16 -10.73 45.74 -3.16
C ILE A 16 -11.12 44.48 -2.39
N LEU A 17 -12.28 44.50 -1.71
CA LEU A 17 -12.79 43.33 -1.00
C LEU A 17 -13.02 42.15 -1.95
N PHE A 18 -13.60 42.40 -3.13
CA PHE A 18 -13.83 41.39 -4.14
C PHE A 18 -12.51 40.78 -4.65
N ILE A 19 -11.49 41.60 -4.91
CA ILE A 19 -10.17 41.13 -5.33
C ILE A 19 -9.52 40.26 -4.25
N VAL A 20 -9.64 40.63 -2.97
CA VAL A 20 -9.11 39.83 -1.86
C VAL A 20 -9.84 38.48 -1.75
N ILE A 21 -11.17 38.46 -1.85
CA ILE A 21 -11.96 37.21 -1.85
C ILE A 21 -11.56 36.33 -3.04
N PHE A 22 -11.39 36.91 -4.22
CA PHE A 22 -11.02 36.18 -5.43
C PHE A 22 -9.61 35.59 -5.31
N ALA A 23 -8.65 36.33 -4.75
CA ALA A 23 -7.30 35.84 -4.46
C ALA A 23 -7.33 34.67 -3.45
N ILE A 24 -8.14 34.76 -2.39
CA ILE A 24 -8.35 33.66 -1.43
C ILE A 24 -8.95 32.45 -2.13
N MET A 25 -9.98 32.63 -2.97
CA MET A 25 -10.59 31.56 -3.76
C MET A 25 -9.59 30.89 -4.70
N ILE A 26 -8.73 31.65 -5.39
CA ILE A 26 -7.66 31.10 -6.25
C ILE A 26 -6.67 30.28 -5.42
N ILE A 27 -6.27 30.75 -4.24
CA ILE A 27 -5.37 30.00 -3.35
C ILE A 27 -6.05 28.71 -2.87
N VAL A 28 -7.30 28.78 -2.43
CA VAL A 28 -8.09 27.60 -2.01
C VAL A 28 -8.26 26.61 -3.17
N LEU A 29 -8.53 27.10 -4.38
CA LEU A 29 -8.65 26.28 -5.58
C LEU A 29 -7.31 25.65 -5.97
N ALA A 30 -6.20 26.39 -5.91
CA ALA A 30 -4.86 25.85 -6.16
C ALA A 30 -4.48 24.79 -5.12
N VAL A 31 -4.86 24.98 -3.85
CA VAL A 31 -4.69 23.98 -2.79
C VAL A 31 -5.59 22.77 -3.03
N ALA A 32 -6.82 22.95 -3.51
CA ALA A 32 -7.75 21.86 -3.85
C ALA A 32 -7.27 21.03 -5.06
N LEU A 33 -6.70 21.69 -6.09
CA LEU A 33 -6.07 21.00 -7.22
C LEU A 33 -4.80 20.24 -6.82
N ARG A 34 -4.07 20.72 -5.80
CA ARG A 34 -2.94 19.98 -5.19
C ARG A 34 -3.37 18.76 -4.35
N LYS A 35 -4.65 18.62 -3.99
CA LYS A 35 -5.11 17.48 -3.19
C LYS A 35 -5.16 16.17 -3.96
N ARG A 36 -5.13 16.21 -5.30
CA ARG A 36 -4.97 14.98 -6.08
C ARG A 36 -3.50 14.60 -6.04
N PRO A 37 -3.15 13.48 -5.38
CA PRO A 37 -1.78 13.02 -5.39
C PRO A 37 -1.32 12.81 -6.83
N PRO A 38 -0.05 13.09 -7.15
CA PRO A 38 0.48 12.82 -8.48
C PRO A 38 0.44 11.31 -8.73
N VAL A 39 -0.60 10.85 -9.42
CA VAL A 39 -0.69 9.50 -9.95
C VAL A 39 -0.09 9.52 -11.34
N ILE A 40 0.93 8.69 -11.54
CA ILE A 40 1.68 8.60 -12.78
C ILE A 40 0.85 7.79 -13.76
N ARG A 41 0.56 8.39 -14.91
CA ARG A 41 -0.05 7.71 -16.05
C ARG A 41 1.04 7.00 -16.84
N VAL A 42 1.60 5.94 -16.28
CA VAL A 42 2.52 5.08 -17.05
C VAL A 42 1.66 4.15 -17.91
N VAL A 43 1.76 4.30 -19.23
CA VAL A 43 1.39 3.21 -20.13
C VAL A 43 2.61 2.31 -20.19
N MET A 44 2.63 1.24 -19.37
CA MET A 44 3.62 0.20 -19.57
C MET A 44 3.23 -0.49 -20.87
N ALA A 45 3.92 -0.16 -21.95
CA ALA A 45 3.69 -0.80 -23.24
C ALA A 45 3.79 -2.33 -23.04
N PRO A 46 2.89 -3.13 -23.64
CA PRO A 46 3.06 -4.57 -23.65
C PRO A 46 4.46 -4.85 -24.19
N PRO A 47 5.30 -5.61 -23.46
CA PRO A 47 6.62 -5.95 -23.97
C PRO A 47 6.42 -6.65 -25.32
N ALA A 48 7.16 -6.20 -26.33
CA ALA A 48 7.25 -6.93 -27.58
C ALA A 48 7.75 -8.34 -27.24
N GLU A 49 7.04 -9.34 -27.73
CA GLU A 49 7.42 -10.75 -27.66
C GLU A 49 8.70 -10.92 -28.49
N ASP A 50 9.86 -10.74 -27.88
CA ASP A 50 11.10 -11.33 -28.39
C ASP A 50 11.22 -12.73 -27.76
N GLU A 51 10.54 -13.67 -28.41
CA GLU A 51 10.94 -15.06 -28.44
C GLU A 51 12.31 -15.14 -29.11
N SER A 52 13.39 -15.11 -28.33
CA SER A 52 14.67 -15.64 -28.77
C SER A 52 15.06 -16.77 -27.83
N GLU A 53 14.68 -17.97 -28.29
CA GLU A 53 15.22 -19.26 -27.86
C GLU A 53 16.75 -19.19 -27.89
N GLU A 54 17.39 -19.15 -26.72
CA GLU A 54 18.77 -19.58 -26.62
C GLU A 54 18.77 -21.01 -26.10
N GLN A 55 18.95 -21.92 -27.05
CA GLN A 55 19.19 -23.35 -26.85
C GLN A 55 20.34 -23.55 -25.87
N ALA A 56 20.07 -24.32 -24.81
CA ALA A 56 21.10 -25.10 -24.14
C ALA A 56 20.70 -26.58 -24.29
N GLU A 57 21.40 -27.27 -25.17
CA GLU A 57 21.34 -28.71 -25.38
C GLU A 57 21.65 -29.47 -24.07
N GLU A 58 20.78 -30.44 -23.75
CA GLU A 58 21.06 -31.84 -23.33
C GLU A 58 22.19 -32.12 -22.30
N GLN A 59 22.05 -32.94 -21.26
CA GLN A 59 21.18 -34.11 -21.03
C GLN A 59 21.31 -34.61 -19.55
N PRO A 60 20.69 -35.74 -19.15
CA PRO A 60 19.84 -35.83 -17.96
C PRO A 60 20.56 -36.40 -16.74
N ASP A 61 20.00 -36.21 -15.55
CA ASP A 61 20.15 -37.24 -14.53
C ASP A 61 18.84 -37.51 -13.79
N SER A 62 18.60 -38.79 -13.63
CA SER A 62 17.33 -39.41 -13.29
C SER A 62 17.19 -39.48 -11.78
N ILE A 63 16.14 -38.90 -11.21
CA ILE A 63 15.58 -39.38 -9.94
C ILE A 63 14.07 -39.38 -10.04
N GLU A 64 13.51 -40.58 -10.16
CA GLU A 64 12.11 -40.88 -9.87
C GLU A 64 11.79 -40.46 -8.42
N HIS A 65 10.90 -39.50 -8.26
CA HIS A 65 9.97 -39.58 -7.14
C HIS A 65 8.56 -39.11 -7.51
N SER A 66 7.65 -40.06 -7.39
CA SER A 66 6.20 -39.99 -7.56
C SER A 66 5.55 -38.74 -6.92
N PRO A 67 4.73 -37.96 -7.63
CA PRO A 67 3.91 -36.94 -7.01
C PRO A 67 2.60 -37.56 -6.50
N THR A 68 2.42 -37.52 -5.17
CA THR A 68 1.10 -37.67 -4.56
C THR A 68 0.31 -36.38 -4.80
N PRO A 69 -0.94 -36.39 -5.28
CA PRO A 69 -1.66 -35.18 -5.65
C PRO A 69 -2.11 -34.41 -4.40
N MET A 70 -1.48 -33.27 -4.11
CA MET A 70 -2.02 -32.30 -3.16
C MET A 70 -3.04 -31.43 -3.88
N LEU A 71 -4.31 -31.64 -3.52
CA LEU A 71 -5.45 -30.80 -3.93
C LEU A 71 -5.17 -29.32 -3.59
N PRO A 72 -5.49 -28.36 -4.48
CA PRO A 72 -5.44 -26.95 -4.14
C PRO A 72 -6.59 -26.64 -3.17
N ALA A 73 -6.25 -26.19 -1.97
CA ALA A 73 -7.20 -25.59 -1.04
C ALA A 73 -7.65 -24.21 -1.59
N PRO A 74 -8.91 -23.78 -1.36
CA PRO A 74 -9.46 -22.58 -1.97
C PRO A 74 -8.75 -21.32 -1.44
N GLU A 75 -8.41 -20.41 -2.35
CA GLU A 75 -8.02 -19.05 -1.97
C GLU A 75 -9.28 -18.33 -1.45
N GLU A 76 -9.30 -17.96 -0.18
CA GLU A 76 -10.28 -16.99 0.34
C GLU A 76 -9.89 -15.60 -0.18
N GLU A 77 -10.73 -15.05 -1.05
CA GLU A 77 -10.70 -13.65 -1.46
C GLU A 77 -11.16 -12.79 -0.29
N ASP A 78 -10.22 -12.41 0.58
CA ASP A 78 -10.40 -11.34 1.57
C ASP A 78 -10.17 -9.99 0.88
N ASP A 79 -11.23 -9.51 0.23
CA ASP A 79 -11.35 -8.17 -0.34
C ASP A 79 -12.25 -7.32 0.56
N GLY A 80 -11.63 -6.65 1.52
CA GLY A 80 -12.30 -5.66 2.36
C GLY A 80 -11.33 -5.05 3.35
N ASP A 81 -10.74 -3.91 2.98
CA ASP A 81 -10.04 -2.95 3.87
C ASP A 81 -9.46 -3.56 5.16
N ASP A 82 -8.25 -4.15 5.09
CA ASP A 82 -7.56 -4.79 6.22
C ASP A 82 -7.32 -3.82 7.40
N GLU A 83 -8.34 -3.63 8.22
CA GLU A 83 -8.17 -3.79 9.65
C GLU A 83 -7.90 -5.27 9.90
N ALA A 84 -6.62 -5.67 9.77
CA ALA A 84 -6.16 -6.98 10.20
C ALA A 84 -6.30 -7.05 11.73
N GLU A 85 -7.52 -7.27 12.16
CA GLU A 85 -7.98 -7.29 13.51
C GLU A 85 -8.56 -8.67 13.75
N GLU A 86 -7.68 -9.58 14.15
CA GLU A 86 -8.10 -10.90 14.59
C GLU A 86 -8.90 -10.72 15.88
N THR A 87 -10.17 -11.10 15.81
CA THR A 87 -11.10 -11.03 16.90
C THR A 87 -11.37 -12.44 17.38
N ILE A 88 -10.99 -12.75 18.62
CA ILE A 88 -11.22 -14.04 19.27
C ILE A 88 -12.28 -13.82 20.34
N SER A 89 -13.37 -14.58 20.28
CA SER A 89 -14.43 -14.56 21.29
C SER A 89 -14.14 -15.65 22.33
N GLU A 90 -13.81 -15.23 23.55
CA GLU A 90 -13.65 -16.13 24.71
C GLU A 90 -14.81 -15.87 25.68
N GLY A 91 -15.90 -16.63 25.53
CA GLY A 91 -17.10 -16.48 26.37
C GLY A 91 -17.81 -15.14 26.15
N GLN A 92 -17.92 -14.30 27.20
CA GLN A 92 -18.49 -12.94 27.12
C GLN A 92 -17.46 -11.86 26.73
N GLU A 93 -16.19 -12.24 26.58
CA GLU A 93 -15.12 -11.31 26.24
C GLU A 93 -14.71 -11.47 24.77
N THR A 94 -14.67 -10.35 24.07
CA THR A 94 -14.16 -10.24 22.70
C THR A 94 -12.77 -9.63 22.76
N VAL A 95 -11.74 -10.43 22.46
CA VAL A 95 -10.35 -9.98 22.41
C VAL A 95 -9.98 -9.64 20.96
N ARG A 96 -9.52 -8.41 20.74
CA ARG A 96 -9.06 -7.91 19.44
C ARG A 96 -7.56 -7.68 19.46
N TYR A 97 -6.85 -8.31 18.53
CA TYR A 97 -5.42 -8.12 18.31
C TYR A 97 -5.18 -7.19 17.13
N ASN A 98 -4.67 -5.99 17.41
CA ASN A 98 -4.27 -5.03 16.39
C ASN A 98 -2.77 -5.15 16.16
N ARG A 99 -2.38 -5.80 15.06
CA ARG A 99 -0.97 -6.08 14.73
C ARG A 99 -0.36 -4.98 13.87
N SER A 100 0.83 -4.50 14.24
CA SER A 100 1.61 -3.57 13.42
C SER A 100 2.16 -4.22 12.16
N PHE A 101 2.58 -3.42 11.18
CA PHE A 101 3.24 -3.88 9.96
C PHE A 101 4.47 -4.74 10.28
N LYS A 102 5.28 -4.32 11.26
CA LYS A 102 6.44 -5.10 11.69
C LYS A 102 6.04 -6.44 12.30
N ALA A 103 5.02 -6.47 13.17
CA ALA A 103 4.49 -7.73 13.72
C ALA A 103 4.05 -8.68 12.60
N LYS A 104 3.29 -8.17 11.62
CA LYS A 104 2.87 -8.95 10.46
C LYS A 104 4.07 -9.52 9.69
N ILE A 105 5.09 -8.70 9.38
CA ILE A 105 6.31 -9.16 8.67
C ILE A 105 7.04 -10.26 9.44
N CYS A 106 7.24 -10.10 10.76
CA CYS A 106 7.91 -11.11 11.59
C CYS A 106 7.19 -12.47 11.55
N GLN A 107 5.86 -12.47 11.45
CA GLN A 107 5.02 -13.67 11.47
C GLN A 107 4.74 -14.27 10.08
N LEU A 108 5.25 -13.66 9.01
CA LEU A 108 5.16 -14.25 7.67
C LEU A 108 6.02 -15.52 7.57
N LYS A 109 5.74 -16.31 6.52
CA LYS A 109 6.63 -17.39 6.10
C LYS A 109 7.96 -16.83 5.61
N ASP A 110 9.03 -17.60 5.76
CA ASP A 110 10.38 -17.16 5.40
C ASP A 110 10.52 -16.78 3.92
N GLU A 111 9.86 -17.50 3.02
CA GLU A 111 9.79 -17.15 1.60
C GLU A 111 9.17 -15.76 1.39
N THR A 112 8.08 -15.45 2.06
CA THR A 112 7.39 -14.15 1.94
C THR A 112 8.22 -13.02 2.56
N LYS A 113 8.97 -13.30 3.64
CA LYS A 113 9.96 -12.34 4.19
C LYS A 113 11.08 -12.07 3.18
N ALA A 114 11.58 -13.10 2.50
CA ALA A 114 12.60 -12.95 1.46
C ALA A 114 12.06 -12.11 0.28
N TRP A 115 10.81 -12.32 -0.14
CA TRP A 115 10.16 -11.50 -1.17
C TRP A 115 10.03 -10.04 -0.75
N TYR A 116 9.62 -9.78 0.50
CA TYR A 116 9.61 -8.43 1.06
C TYR A 116 11.00 -7.80 1.03
N SER A 117 12.04 -8.54 1.46
CA SER A 117 13.42 -8.07 1.46
C SER A 117 13.89 -7.70 0.05
N ALA A 118 13.63 -8.55 -0.95
CA ALA A 118 13.98 -8.29 -2.35
C ALA A 118 13.32 -7.01 -2.90
N ILE A 119 12.01 -6.85 -2.67
CA ILE A 119 11.25 -5.69 -3.16
C ILE A 119 11.66 -4.40 -2.45
N LYS A 120 11.93 -4.49 -1.15
CA LYS A 120 12.44 -3.35 -0.37
C LYS A 120 13.82 -2.91 -0.86
N ASN A 121 14.73 -3.86 -1.15
CA ASN A 121 16.03 -3.55 -1.74
C ASN A 121 15.87 -2.85 -3.08
N GLU A 122 14.99 -3.34 -3.95
CA GLU A 122 14.76 -2.71 -5.25
C GLU A 122 14.29 -1.25 -5.08
N LEU A 123 13.31 -1.00 -4.20
CA LEU A 123 12.83 0.37 -3.92
C LEU A 123 13.92 1.28 -3.35
N LEU A 124 14.76 0.77 -2.44
CA LEU A 124 15.83 1.53 -1.80
C LEU A 124 17.07 1.71 -2.69
N SER A 125 17.18 0.93 -3.77
CA SER A 125 18.25 1.09 -4.76
C SER A 125 18.14 2.39 -5.57
N TYR A 126 16.97 3.03 -5.58
CA TYR A 126 16.73 4.28 -6.30
C TYR A 126 17.10 5.51 -5.49
N ASP A 127 17.65 6.51 -6.18
CA ASP A 127 18.09 7.75 -5.57
C ASP A 127 16.94 8.54 -4.94
N ARG A 128 17.25 9.24 -3.85
CA ARG A 128 16.33 10.15 -3.12
C ARG A 128 15.11 9.46 -2.50
N ILE A 129 15.01 8.13 -2.55
CA ILE A 129 13.97 7.37 -1.85
C ILE A 129 14.20 7.45 -0.35
N LYS A 130 13.16 7.83 0.39
CA LYS A 130 13.12 7.77 1.85
C LYS A 130 12.02 6.80 2.28
N THR A 131 12.37 5.87 3.16
CA THR A 131 11.40 4.97 3.77
C THR A 131 10.87 5.53 5.10
N ARG A 132 9.60 5.23 5.40
CA ARG A 132 9.00 5.40 6.72
C ARG A 132 8.06 4.25 7.02
N ILE A 133 8.34 3.54 8.11
CA ILE A 133 7.42 2.53 8.66
C ILE A 133 6.38 3.23 9.53
N SER A 134 5.12 2.86 9.33
CA SER A 134 3.98 3.23 10.17
C SER A 134 3.31 1.97 10.70
N TRP A 135 2.33 2.14 11.58
CA TRP A 135 1.63 0.99 12.18
C TRP A 135 1.01 0.06 11.14
N LYS A 136 0.41 0.58 10.06
CA LYS A 136 -0.29 -0.24 9.06
C LYS A 136 0.58 -0.65 7.87
N ARG A 137 1.69 0.06 7.60
CA ARG A 137 2.43 -0.04 6.33
C ARG A 137 3.81 0.58 6.35
N GLU A 138 4.66 0.19 5.41
CA GLU A 138 5.89 0.90 5.06
C GLU A 138 5.68 1.74 3.79
N GLY A 139 6.08 3.00 3.82
CA GLY A 139 5.94 3.92 2.69
C GLY A 139 7.28 4.39 2.17
N PHE A 140 7.39 4.49 0.83
CA PHE A 140 8.58 4.89 0.10
C PHE A 140 8.29 6.20 -0.63
N ARG A 141 9.05 7.25 -0.31
CA ARG A 141 8.75 8.62 -0.70
C ARG A 141 9.89 9.25 -1.48
N ILE A 142 9.55 9.99 -2.52
CA ILE A 142 10.47 10.86 -3.26
C ILE A 142 10.03 12.30 -2.99
N GLY A 143 10.83 13.02 -2.20
CA GLY A 143 10.48 14.36 -1.76
C GLY A 143 9.12 14.40 -1.02
N ARG A 144 8.10 14.98 -1.67
CA ARG A 144 6.74 15.10 -1.10
C ARG A 144 5.77 14.01 -1.57
N MET A 145 6.13 13.26 -2.61
CA MET A 145 5.30 12.23 -3.22
C MET A 145 5.55 10.87 -2.57
N THR A 146 4.50 10.07 -2.37
CA THR A 146 4.64 8.65 -2.06
C THR A 146 4.75 7.90 -3.38
N ALA A 147 5.89 7.26 -3.64
CA ALA A 147 6.08 6.48 -4.86
C ALA A 147 5.46 5.08 -4.73
N ALA A 148 5.69 4.44 -3.58
CA ALA A 148 5.17 3.11 -3.32
C ALA A 148 4.89 2.88 -1.83
N ARG A 149 4.16 1.81 -1.53
CA ARG A 149 3.96 1.29 -0.18
C ARG A 149 4.01 -0.22 -0.19
N LEU A 150 4.46 -0.77 0.93
CA LEU A 150 4.33 -2.18 1.24
C LEU A 150 3.32 -2.33 2.38
N ILE A 151 2.33 -3.19 2.15
CA ILE A 151 1.35 -3.60 3.14
C ILE A 151 1.34 -5.12 3.24
N VAL A 152 0.74 -5.64 4.31
CA VAL A 152 0.47 -7.07 4.46
C VAL A 152 -1.03 -7.25 4.59
N ARG A 153 -1.62 -7.96 3.62
CA ARG A 153 -3.02 -8.39 3.60
C ARG A 153 -3.07 -9.89 3.87
N GLY A 154 -3.76 -10.32 4.92
CA GLY A 154 -3.66 -11.69 5.43
C GLY A 154 -2.20 -12.14 5.60
N LYS A 155 -1.77 -13.13 4.80
CA LYS A 155 -0.39 -13.68 4.78
C LYS A 155 0.44 -13.24 3.57
N THR A 156 -0.02 -12.23 2.82
CA THR A 156 0.57 -11.82 1.55
C THR A 156 1.12 -10.39 1.64
N VAL A 157 2.36 -10.20 1.22
CA VAL A 157 2.94 -8.87 1.00
C VAL A 157 2.35 -8.30 -0.28
N CYS A 158 1.87 -7.07 -0.22
CA CYS A 158 1.30 -6.37 -1.36
C CYS A 158 2.07 -5.07 -1.61
N LEU A 159 2.38 -4.81 -2.87
CA LEU A 159 2.98 -3.57 -3.35
C LEU A 159 1.88 -2.63 -3.82
N LEU A 160 1.84 -1.42 -3.29
CA LEU A 160 1.04 -0.34 -3.84
C LEU A 160 1.94 0.64 -4.57
N THR A 161 1.59 1.06 -5.78
CA THR A 161 2.38 2.00 -6.58
C THR A 161 1.57 3.25 -6.92
N ALA A 162 2.27 4.37 -7.12
CA ALA A 162 1.71 5.64 -7.58
C ALA A 162 1.43 5.65 -9.10
N VAL A 163 1.11 4.50 -9.69
CA VAL A 163 0.75 4.34 -11.10
C VAL A 163 -0.75 4.13 -11.20
N GLU A 164 -1.38 4.61 -12.26
CA GLU A 164 -2.81 4.38 -12.52
C GLU A 164 -3.06 2.90 -12.90
N PRO A 165 -4.01 2.19 -12.26
CA PRO A 165 -4.26 0.76 -12.51
C PRO A 165 -4.59 0.44 -13.97
N ALA A 166 -5.25 1.37 -14.67
CA ALA A 166 -5.58 1.24 -16.07
C ALA A 166 -4.34 1.09 -16.98
N GLY A 167 -3.17 1.59 -16.56
CA GLY A 167 -1.91 1.47 -17.29
C GLY A 167 -1.37 0.04 -17.38
N TYR A 168 -1.89 -0.87 -16.56
CA TYR A 168 -1.53 -2.29 -16.56
C TYR A 168 -2.56 -3.18 -17.28
N LYS A 169 -3.68 -2.62 -17.76
CA LYS A 169 -4.72 -3.40 -18.44
C LYS A 169 -4.16 -4.05 -19.72
N GLY A 170 -4.32 -5.36 -19.85
CA GLY A 170 -3.82 -6.13 -20.99
C GLY A 170 -2.31 -6.43 -20.94
N THR A 171 -1.64 -6.10 -19.84
CA THR A 171 -0.26 -6.51 -19.58
C THR A 171 -0.22 -7.80 -18.77
N LYS A 172 0.98 -8.35 -18.55
CA LYS A 172 1.22 -9.50 -17.66
C LYS A 172 0.98 -9.21 -16.16
N PHE A 173 0.78 -7.95 -15.78
CA PHE A 173 0.62 -7.54 -14.38
C PHE A 173 -0.84 -7.61 -13.94
N THR A 174 -1.18 -8.58 -13.08
CA THR A 174 -2.51 -8.64 -12.44
C THR A 174 -2.56 -7.68 -11.26
N VAL A 175 -3.26 -6.55 -11.41
CA VAL A 175 -3.39 -5.49 -10.41
C VAL A 175 -4.84 -5.24 -10.00
N GLU A 176 -5.02 -4.70 -8.80
CA GLU A 176 -6.30 -4.23 -8.24
C GLU A 176 -6.29 -2.69 -8.14
N ASP A 177 -7.45 -2.06 -8.34
CA ASP A 177 -7.65 -0.63 -8.13
C ASP A 177 -8.14 -0.37 -6.70
N VAL A 178 -7.33 0.32 -5.91
CA VAL A 178 -7.64 0.72 -4.53
C VAL A 178 -7.75 2.24 -4.37
N SER A 179 -7.96 2.96 -5.47
CA SER A 179 -8.07 4.43 -5.48
C SER A 179 -9.26 4.97 -4.67
N GLU A 180 -10.30 4.16 -4.49
CA GLU A 180 -11.49 4.53 -3.70
C GLU A 180 -11.18 4.72 -2.20
N PHE A 181 -10.16 4.04 -1.69
CA PHE A 181 -9.78 4.13 -0.29
C PHE A 181 -8.93 5.39 -0.05
N SER A 182 -9.42 6.32 0.77
CA SER A 182 -8.77 7.62 1.02
C SER A 182 -7.30 7.48 1.49
N GLY A 183 -7.00 6.42 2.24
CA GLY A 183 -5.65 6.11 2.71
C GLY A 183 -4.69 5.62 1.62
N MET A 184 -5.20 5.16 0.48
CA MET A 184 -4.46 4.53 -0.63
C MET A 184 -4.60 5.32 -1.95
N ALA A 185 -5.40 6.38 -2.00
CA ALA A 185 -5.64 7.18 -3.21
C ALA A 185 -4.36 7.73 -3.88
N ASP A 186 -3.27 7.94 -3.14
CA ASP A 186 -1.97 8.37 -3.68
C ASP A 186 -1.08 7.24 -4.21
N THR A 187 -1.45 5.98 -3.96
CA THR A 187 -0.84 4.80 -4.56
C THR A 187 -1.95 3.81 -4.96
N PRO A 188 -2.70 4.10 -6.05
CA PRO A 188 -3.96 3.43 -6.34
C PRO A 188 -3.84 2.03 -6.93
N THR A 189 -2.67 1.65 -7.45
CA THR A 189 -2.45 0.29 -7.98
C THR A 189 -1.97 -0.62 -6.87
N LEU A 190 -2.70 -1.69 -6.57
CA LEU A 190 -2.28 -2.76 -5.66
C LEU A 190 -1.86 -4.01 -6.45
N TYR A 191 -0.72 -4.59 -6.08
CA TYR A 191 -0.16 -5.80 -6.66
C TYR A 191 0.24 -6.81 -5.58
N ARG A 192 -0.42 -7.97 -5.55
CA ARG A 192 -0.16 -9.04 -4.57
C ARG A 192 1.06 -9.89 -4.96
N ILE A 193 1.95 -10.19 -4.01
CA ILE A 193 3.16 -10.99 -4.25
C ILE A 193 2.96 -12.40 -3.68
N LYS A 194 2.49 -13.31 -4.54
CA LYS A 194 2.15 -14.70 -4.18
C LYS A 194 3.21 -15.73 -4.60
N SER A 195 4.20 -15.34 -5.41
CA SER A 195 5.22 -16.26 -5.93
C SER A 195 6.50 -15.51 -6.34
N GLU A 196 7.60 -16.25 -6.51
CA GLU A 196 8.87 -15.69 -6.99
C GLU A 196 8.74 -15.00 -8.36
N LYS A 197 7.96 -15.58 -9.28
CA LYS A 197 7.64 -14.94 -10.57
C LYS A 197 7.01 -13.56 -10.38
N ARG A 198 6.11 -13.42 -9.39
CA ARG A 198 5.49 -12.14 -9.07
C ARG A 198 6.45 -11.15 -8.42
N VAL A 199 7.50 -11.60 -7.73
CA VAL A 199 8.59 -10.73 -7.26
C VAL A 199 9.32 -10.09 -8.43
N LYS A 200 9.71 -10.89 -9.44
CA LYS A 200 10.37 -10.39 -10.66
C LYS A 200 9.52 -9.32 -11.35
N TYR A 201 8.22 -9.57 -11.45
CA TYR A 201 7.27 -8.61 -12.00
C TYR A 201 7.10 -7.35 -11.13
N ALA A 202 7.09 -7.47 -9.81
CA ALA A 202 7.06 -6.30 -8.93
C ALA A 202 8.31 -5.43 -9.11
N ILE A 203 9.48 -6.04 -9.27
CA ILE A 203 10.74 -5.33 -9.58
C ILE A 203 10.63 -4.59 -10.91
N GLU A 204 10.12 -5.24 -11.96
CA GLU A 204 9.87 -4.58 -13.25
C GLU A 204 8.88 -3.41 -13.15
N MET A 205 7.79 -3.57 -12.37
CA MET A 205 6.81 -2.51 -12.13
C MET A 205 7.47 -1.31 -11.43
N ILE A 206 8.33 -1.57 -10.43
CA ILE A 206 9.09 -0.53 -9.75
C ILE A 206 10.02 0.17 -10.73
N ALA A 207 10.76 -0.57 -11.55
CA ALA A 207 11.68 -0.01 -12.52
C ALA A 207 10.97 0.89 -13.56
N GLY A 208 9.84 0.43 -14.10
CA GLY A 208 9.02 1.23 -15.02
C GLY A 208 8.48 2.50 -14.36
N MET A 209 8.01 2.42 -13.11
CA MET A 209 7.54 3.57 -12.35
C MET A 209 8.66 4.58 -12.10
N MET A 210 9.84 4.13 -11.66
CA MET A 210 10.99 5.00 -11.36
C MET A 210 11.55 5.67 -12.62
N ASN A 211 11.61 4.94 -13.74
CA ASN A 211 11.99 5.50 -15.04
C ASN A 211 11.04 6.62 -15.46
N ALA A 212 9.72 6.41 -15.35
CA ALA A 212 8.73 7.45 -15.63
C ALA A 212 8.87 8.70 -14.74
N MET A 213 9.47 8.56 -13.56
CA MET A 213 9.76 9.67 -12.64
C MET A 213 11.16 10.29 -12.86
N ASN A 214 11.95 9.81 -13.82
CA ASN A 214 13.35 10.17 -14.02
C ASN A 214 14.16 10.02 -12.72
N VAL A 215 14.00 8.89 -12.06
CA VAL A 215 14.78 8.51 -10.88
C VAL A 215 15.68 7.34 -11.24
N GLU A 216 16.98 7.58 -11.16
CA GLU A 216 18.01 6.60 -11.46
C GLU A 216 18.35 5.77 -10.20
N LYS A 217 18.97 4.61 -10.43
CA LYS A 217 19.52 3.81 -9.33
C LYS A 217 20.80 4.46 -8.80
N ASN A 218 20.99 4.40 -7.49
CA ASN A 218 22.25 4.73 -6.85
C ASN A 218 23.27 3.61 -7.14
N PRO A 219 24.38 3.89 -7.86
CA PRO A 219 25.37 2.87 -8.18
C PRO A 219 26.10 2.30 -6.95
N ASP A 220 26.13 3.06 -5.85
CA ASP A 220 26.79 2.67 -4.60
C ASP A 220 25.85 1.88 -3.66
N TYR A 221 24.59 1.67 -4.04
CA TYR A 221 23.64 0.94 -3.22
C TYR A 221 24.06 -0.52 -3.05
N GLN A 222 24.22 -0.94 -1.78
CA GLN A 222 24.46 -2.33 -1.43
C GLN A 222 23.16 -2.94 -0.90
N PRO A 223 22.68 -4.05 -1.49
CA PRO A 223 21.54 -4.79 -0.97
C PRO A 223 21.78 -5.22 0.48
N GLN A 224 20.72 -5.16 1.28
CA GLN A 224 20.71 -5.53 2.69
C GLN A 224 19.68 -6.62 2.94
N ASP A 225 19.91 -7.44 3.95
CA ASP A 225 18.90 -8.38 4.40
C ASP A 225 17.91 -7.69 5.34
N PHE A 226 16.65 -7.58 4.90
CA PHE A 226 15.54 -7.06 5.69
C PHE A 226 14.61 -8.16 6.23
N THR A 227 15.04 -9.43 6.19
CA THR A 227 14.29 -10.50 6.84
C THR A 227 14.40 -10.37 8.36
N GLU A 228 13.30 -10.69 9.04
CA GLU A 228 13.21 -10.63 10.50
C GLU A 228 12.91 -12.04 11.04
N PRO A 229 13.52 -12.46 12.16
CA PRO A 229 13.21 -13.73 12.77
C PRO A 229 11.75 -13.79 13.20
N TYR A 230 11.19 -15.01 13.21
CA TYR A 230 9.85 -15.21 13.72
C TYR A 230 9.76 -14.83 15.20
N MET A 231 8.66 -14.16 15.57
CA MET A 231 8.35 -13.80 16.96
C MET A 231 6.94 -14.25 17.30
N THR A 232 6.76 -14.78 18.51
CA THR A 232 5.44 -15.18 19.03
C THR A 232 4.59 -13.95 19.34
N ASP A 233 3.27 -14.12 19.47
CA ASP A 233 2.37 -13.04 19.87
C ASP A 233 2.79 -12.42 21.21
N GLU A 234 3.22 -13.22 22.18
CA GLU A 234 3.74 -12.76 23.48
C GLU A 234 4.94 -11.83 23.32
N GLN A 235 5.94 -12.23 22.52
CA GLN A 235 7.13 -11.43 22.25
C GLN A 235 6.79 -10.12 21.52
N LEU A 236 5.81 -10.17 20.62
CA LEU A 236 5.38 -8.99 19.87
C LEU A 236 4.54 -8.02 20.71
N ILE A 237 3.77 -8.53 21.68
CA ILE A 237 3.08 -7.71 22.69
C ILE A 237 4.10 -7.03 23.59
N GLU A 238 5.11 -7.76 24.08
CA GLU A 238 6.19 -7.21 24.91
C GLU A 238 6.96 -6.09 24.19
N LYS A 239 7.16 -6.23 22.86
CA LYS A 239 7.78 -5.21 22.00
C LYS A 239 6.84 -4.08 21.57
N GLU A 240 5.61 -4.02 22.09
CA GLU A 240 4.57 -3.06 21.71
C GLU A 240 4.24 -3.05 20.20
N LEU A 241 4.49 -4.17 19.50
CA LEU A 241 4.19 -4.35 18.08
C LEU A 241 2.79 -4.92 17.85
N ILE A 242 2.13 -5.43 18.89
CA ILE A 242 0.72 -5.86 18.91
C ILE A 242 0.01 -5.15 20.06
N LYS A 243 -1.16 -4.57 19.78
CA LYS A 243 -2.05 -4.00 20.80
C LYS A 243 -3.23 -4.93 21.01
N ARG A 244 -3.47 -5.33 22.27
CA ARG A 244 -4.63 -6.14 22.67
C ARG A 244 -5.71 -5.23 23.24
N THR A 245 -6.93 -5.35 22.72
CA THR A 245 -8.13 -4.68 23.27
C THR A 245 -9.13 -5.75 23.69
N VAL A 246 -9.66 -5.67 24.90
CA VAL A 246 -10.68 -6.60 25.40
C VAL A 246 -12.00 -5.84 25.55
N THR A 247 -13.06 -6.35 24.94
CA THR A 247 -14.42 -5.82 25.07
C THR A 247 -15.28 -6.86 25.73
N VAL A 248 -15.79 -6.57 26.93
CA VAL A 248 -16.75 -7.45 27.63
C VAL A 248 -18.15 -7.07 27.17
N ALA A 249 -18.92 -8.03 26.65
CA ALA A 249 -20.32 -7.80 26.33
C ALA A 249 -21.09 -7.43 27.62
N ALA A 250 -21.83 -6.32 27.60
CA ALA A 250 -22.68 -5.93 28.73
C ALA A 250 -23.65 -7.07 29.04
N PRO A 251 -23.90 -7.40 30.33
CA PRO A 251 -24.88 -8.42 30.68
C PRO A 251 -26.23 -8.02 30.08
N ALA A 252 -26.85 -8.95 29.34
CA ALA A 252 -28.18 -8.78 28.79
C ALA A 252 -29.11 -8.34 29.92
N GLY A 253 -29.74 -7.17 29.74
CA GLY A 253 -30.60 -6.58 30.75
C GLY A 253 -31.60 -7.59 31.29
N GLU A 254 -31.72 -7.64 32.62
CA GLU A 254 -32.81 -8.33 33.29
C GLU A 254 -34.13 -7.95 32.61
N PRO A 255 -35.02 -8.93 32.34
CA PRO A 255 -36.36 -8.60 31.90
C PRO A 255 -37.00 -7.73 32.98
N ASP A 256 -37.44 -6.54 32.58
CA ASP A 256 -38.28 -5.66 33.39
C ASP A 256 -39.57 -6.43 33.75
N VAL A 257 -39.53 -7.13 34.88
CA VAL A 257 -40.70 -7.70 35.53
C VAL A 257 -41.28 -6.61 36.41
N THR A 258 -42.02 -5.69 35.78
CA THR A 258 -43.08 -4.95 36.47
C THR A 258 -44.22 -4.66 35.51
N GLN A 259 -45.09 -5.67 35.32
CA GLN A 259 -46.49 -5.45 34.97
C GLN A 259 -47.28 -5.09 36.25
N ASN A 260 -48.24 -4.18 36.05
CA ASN A 260 -49.38 -3.77 36.89
C ASN A 260 -49.22 -2.55 37.79
#